data_AF-A0A814PEB7-F1
#
_entry.id   AF-A0A814PEB7-F1
#
_cell.length_a   1.000
_cell.length_b   1.000
_cell.length_c   1.000
_cell.angle_alpha   90.00
_cell.angle_beta   90.00
_cell.angle_gamma   90.00
#
_symmetry.space_group_name_H-M   'P 1'
#
loop_
_entity.id
_entity.type
_entity.pdbx_description
1 polymer ?
#
loop_
_entity_poly.entity_id
_entity_poly.type
_entity_poly.pdbx_seq_one_letter_code
_entity_poly.pdbx_strand_id
1 'polypeptide(L)'
;MARSPAMMDQSTMLKISFHQKTFGQNIRLDNNALQATRHTSFDNGITFTNKPINMNEHIHMKIIDIDESGQWLGSLAIGFIQINPDSIQRQELCKSAIPNICQKTGISYVKRIFERLTRQTVITFYYNQDGAFYILDGKEYEISKNIDVQRQMWGIIDLYGNVKGAVLTTPPKTIADSKTFFIQYDQKPDKLPIKYFTHLKPTNLQSVIFHDIHGPELDLYCQNKVVFRKNVRKLSRPYLFIDFPMRPDDELYIRILSVDFSYRTPGVIGFTNAELSNVVQNIDKLPADDPMGLYDRSEFWIINEEGFDERLSELDEYRFVFDRSGDIHMWRNNESIVPTRTVACADPSQPFYPFFFLNGRIMAFSLIGLVSSTKIVPVQPTPKKKHDDEGLCQLCYDAPANCVMIPCGHIFFCFDCKSQYEGKSKYCPVCRAEIKNIFEIEKD
;
A
#
# COMPACT_ATOMS: atom_id res chain seq x y z
N MET A 1 6.11 39.25 -42.37
CA MET A 1 5.35 39.25 -41.10
C MET A 1 5.70 37.97 -40.36
N ALA A 2 6.51 38.06 -39.30
CA ALA A 2 6.95 36.92 -38.50
C ALA A 2 5.77 36.40 -37.65
N ARG A 3 5.57 35.07 -37.62
CA ARG A 3 4.59 34.42 -36.75
C ARG A 3 5.08 34.50 -35.30
N SER A 4 4.20 34.97 -34.41
CA SER A 4 4.40 34.97 -32.96
C SER A 4 4.65 33.55 -32.44
N PRO A 5 5.56 33.33 -31.47
CA PRO A 5 5.70 32.03 -30.85
C PRO A 5 4.46 31.72 -30.01
N ALA A 6 3.93 30.50 -30.16
CA ALA A 6 2.81 30.00 -29.37
C ALA A 6 3.19 30.05 -27.87
N MET A 7 2.35 30.72 -27.08
CA MET A 7 2.43 30.66 -25.62
C MET A 7 2.21 29.19 -25.20
N MET A 8 3.25 28.53 -24.71
CA MET A 8 3.11 27.25 -24.02
C MET A 8 2.30 27.46 -22.74
N ASP A 9 1.33 26.57 -22.51
CA ASP A 9 0.48 26.56 -21.33
C ASP A 9 1.33 26.45 -20.04
N GLN A 10 1.02 27.26 -19.03
CA GLN A 10 1.72 27.25 -17.73
C GLN A 10 1.54 25.92 -16.99
N SER A 11 0.49 25.14 -17.28
CA SER A 11 0.28 23.79 -16.72
C SER A 11 1.38 22.80 -17.11
N THR A 12 1.95 22.93 -18.32
CA THR A 12 3.03 22.09 -18.84
C THR A 12 4.39 22.32 -18.17
N MET A 13 4.60 23.46 -17.49
CA MET A 13 5.87 23.79 -16.84
C MET A 13 6.07 23.15 -15.45
N LEU A 14 5.01 22.61 -14.84
CA LEU A 14 5.07 22.01 -13.50
C LEU A 14 5.33 20.49 -13.50
N LYS A 15 5.20 19.83 -14.65
CA LYS A 15 5.33 18.37 -14.77
C LYS A 15 6.79 17.96 -14.91
N ILE A 16 7.20 16.93 -14.15
CA ILE A 16 8.51 16.31 -14.32
C ILE A 16 8.47 15.48 -15.62
N SER A 17 9.37 15.79 -16.54
CA SER A 17 9.60 15.08 -17.81
C SER A 17 11.11 14.94 -18.05
N PHE A 18 11.51 14.22 -19.09
CA PHE A 18 12.90 14.18 -19.55
C PHE A 18 13.30 15.53 -20.15
N HIS A 19 14.54 15.94 -19.93
CA HIS A 19 15.12 17.15 -20.49
C HIS A 19 15.23 17.03 -22.02
N GLN A 20 14.70 18.00 -22.76
CA GLN A 20 14.49 17.88 -24.21
C GLN A 20 15.72 18.24 -25.07
N LYS A 21 16.77 18.81 -24.49
CA LYS A 21 17.98 19.23 -25.25
C LYS A 21 19.21 18.39 -24.93
N THR A 22 19.28 17.89 -23.70
CA THR A 22 20.49 17.31 -23.12
C THR A 22 20.18 15.89 -22.68
N PHE A 23 20.58 14.93 -23.51
CA PHE A 23 20.45 13.50 -23.27
C PHE A 23 21.43 12.74 -24.17
N GLY A 24 21.72 11.49 -23.79
CA GLY A 24 22.72 10.65 -24.44
C GLY A 24 22.44 10.42 -25.93
N GLN A 25 23.50 10.07 -26.66
CA GLN A 25 23.44 9.90 -28.12
C GLN A 25 22.49 8.77 -28.54
N ASN A 26 22.38 7.73 -27.71
CA ASN A 26 21.54 6.56 -27.99
C ASN A 26 20.12 6.70 -27.45
N ILE A 27 19.75 7.85 -26.87
CA ILE A 27 18.40 8.11 -26.36
C ILE A 27 17.51 8.73 -27.43
N ARG A 28 16.29 8.19 -27.53
CA ARG A 28 15.16 8.80 -28.22
C ARG A 28 14.07 9.09 -27.20
N LEU A 29 13.56 10.32 -27.23
CA LEU A 29 12.41 10.73 -26.44
C LEU A 29 11.12 10.63 -27.27
N ASP A 30 9.99 10.44 -26.62
CA ASP A 30 8.67 10.63 -27.25
C ASP A 30 8.34 12.12 -27.42
N ASN A 31 7.23 12.42 -28.09
CA ASN A 31 6.81 13.80 -28.39
C ASN A 31 6.56 14.65 -27.13
N ASN A 32 6.20 14.02 -26.01
CA ASN A 32 5.92 14.71 -24.76
C ASN A 32 7.12 14.70 -23.79
N ALA A 33 8.24 14.11 -24.20
CA ALA A 33 9.41 13.87 -23.36
C ALA A 33 9.08 13.17 -22.03
N LEU A 34 8.03 12.35 -22.00
CA LEU A 34 7.69 11.52 -20.84
C LEU A 34 8.33 10.15 -20.93
N GLN A 35 8.68 9.69 -22.12
CA GLN A 35 9.31 8.40 -22.37
C GLN A 35 10.70 8.60 -22.95
N ALA A 36 11.68 7.87 -22.42
CA ALA A 36 13.01 7.73 -22.97
C ALA A 36 13.27 6.27 -23.34
N THR A 37 13.79 6.05 -24.54
CA THR A 37 14.17 4.71 -25.03
C THR A 37 15.57 4.76 -25.61
N ARG A 38 16.44 3.87 -25.14
CA ARG A 38 17.73 3.59 -25.73
C ARG A 38 17.55 2.67 -26.93
N HIS A 39 17.80 3.18 -28.12
CA HIS A 39 17.48 2.48 -29.37
C HIS A 39 18.62 1.59 -29.89
N THR A 40 19.85 1.81 -29.43
CA THR A 40 21.06 1.10 -29.85
C THR A 40 22.08 1.00 -28.71
N SER A 41 23.03 0.07 -28.81
CA SER A 41 24.10 -0.14 -27.83
C SER A 41 23.60 -0.45 -26.40
N PHE A 42 24.53 -0.44 -25.45
CA PHE A 42 24.31 -0.61 -24.01
C PHE A 42 24.65 0.65 -23.20
N ASP A 43 25.20 1.67 -23.84
CA ASP A 43 25.75 2.89 -23.26
C ASP A 43 25.15 4.17 -23.89
N ASN A 44 25.66 5.34 -23.50
CA ASN A 44 25.17 6.66 -23.90
C ASN A 44 23.67 6.83 -23.64
N GLY A 45 23.20 6.30 -22.50
CA GLY A 45 21.81 6.26 -22.08
C GLY A 45 21.40 7.35 -21.08
N ILE A 46 22.27 8.34 -20.85
CA ILE A 46 22.08 9.35 -19.80
C ILE A 46 20.96 10.32 -20.16
N THR A 47 20.08 10.59 -19.20
CA THR A 47 19.00 11.56 -19.30
C THR A 47 18.88 12.35 -18.00
N PHE A 48 18.21 13.49 -18.05
CA PHE A 48 17.99 14.37 -16.91
C PHE A 48 16.51 14.76 -16.80
N THR A 49 16.08 15.23 -15.64
CA THR A 49 14.77 15.88 -15.48
C THR A 49 14.75 17.25 -16.18
N ASN A 50 13.60 17.65 -16.71
CA ASN A 50 13.39 18.93 -17.38
C ASN A 50 13.51 20.15 -16.46
N LYS A 51 13.36 19.95 -15.15
CA LYS A 51 13.38 21.00 -14.13
C LYS A 51 14.18 20.54 -12.89
N PRO A 52 14.65 21.48 -12.06
CA PRO A 52 15.18 21.13 -10.75
C PRO A 52 14.08 20.50 -9.88
N ILE A 53 14.52 19.64 -8.98
CA ILE A 53 13.67 18.84 -8.10
C ILE A 53 13.77 19.45 -6.72
N ASN A 54 12.62 19.71 -6.09
CA ASN A 54 12.59 20.24 -4.73
C ASN A 54 12.87 19.13 -3.71
N MET A 55 13.28 19.52 -2.51
CA MET A 55 13.41 18.58 -1.40
C MET A 55 12.08 17.88 -1.13
N ASN A 56 12.11 16.57 -0.95
CA ASN A 56 10.95 15.67 -0.85
C ASN A 56 10.05 15.62 -2.10
N GLU A 57 10.43 16.24 -3.22
CA GLU A 57 9.74 16.05 -4.50
C GLU A 57 10.20 14.72 -5.13
N HIS A 58 9.23 13.86 -5.40
CA HIS A 58 9.48 12.51 -5.88
C HIS A 58 9.46 12.45 -7.42
N ILE A 59 10.46 11.80 -7.99
CA ILE A 59 10.49 11.41 -9.41
C ILE A 59 9.99 9.98 -9.50
N HIS A 60 8.87 9.78 -10.21
CA HIS A 60 8.30 8.45 -10.42
C HIS A 60 8.63 7.97 -11.82
N MET A 61 9.18 6.77 -11.91
CA MET A 61 9.66 6.18 -13.14
C MET A 61 9.18 4.75 -13.25
N LYS A 62 8.66 4.38 -14.42
CA LYS A 62 8.26 3.01 -14.74
C LYS A 62 9.11 2.46 -15.87
N ILE A 63 9.61 1.24 -15.70
CA ILE A 63 10.37 0.55 -16.72
C ILE A 63 9.41 -0.04 -17.76
N ILE A 64 9.64 0.30 -19.03
CA ILE A 64 8.76 -0.09 -20.14
C ILE A 64 9.42 -1.06 -21.10
N ASP A 65 10.75 -1.15 -21.08
CA ASP A 65 11.53 -1.98 -22.00
C ASP A 65 12.86 -2.46 -21.36
N ILE A 66 13.14 -3.76 -21.49
CA ILE A 66 14.34 -4.45 -20.97
C ILE A 66 14.86 -5.42 -22.04
N ASP A 67 16.18 -5.54 -22.12
CA ASP A 67 16.86 -6.57 -22.90
C ASP A 67 16.83 -7.93 -22.19
N GLU A 68 15.95 -8.81 -22.66
CA GLU A 68 15.80 -10.16 -22.13
C GLU A 68 16.83 -11.16 -22.70
N SER A 69 17.65 -10.75 -23.67
CA SER A 69 18.64 -11.64 -24.30
C SER A 69 19.78 -12.07 -23.38
N GLY A 70 19.94 -11.42 -22.23
CA GLY A 70 21.03 -11.68 -21.27
C GLY A 70 22.40 -11.20 -21.75
N GLN A 71 22.49 -10.49 -22.89
CA GLN A 71 23.77 -10.04 -23.46
C GLN A 71 24.46 -8.92 -22.66
N TRP A 72 23.75 -8.24 -21.75
CA TRP A 72 24.28 -7.09 -21.01
C TRP A 72 24.26 -7.33 -19.50
N LEU A 73 25.44 -7.29 -18.87
CA LEU A 73 25.65 -7.51 -17.44
C LEU A 73 25.59 -6.21 -16.59
N GLY A 74 24.85 -5.20 -17.05
CA GLY A 74 24.68 -3.92 -16.39
C GLY A 74 23.23 -3.57 -16.19
N SER A 75 22.93 -2.78 -15.17
CA SER A 75 21.58 -2.30 -14.86
C SER A 75 21.58 -0.77 -14.72
N LEU A 76 20.38 -0.20 -14.80
CA LEU A 76 20.05 1.22 -14.66
C LEU A 76 20.82 1.89 -13.51
N ALA A 77 21.20 3.15 -13.71
CA ALA A 77 21.66 4.01 -12.62
C ALA A 77 20.77 5.24 -12.49
N ILE A 78 20.50 5.65 -11.25
CA ILE A 78 19.65 6.80 -10.92
C ILE A 78 20.32 7.67 -9.86
N GLY A 79 19.89 8.92 -9.77
CA GLY A 79 20.42 9.83 -8.77
C GLY A 79 20.10 11.29 -9.02
N PHE A 80 20.98 12.15 -8.52
CA PHE A 80 20.88 13.59 -8.65
C PHE A 80 22.18 14.23 -9.13
N ILE A 81 22.09 15.35 -9.83
CA ILE A 81 23.23 16.19 -10.24
C ILE A 81 22.94 17.66 -9.90
N GLN A 82 23.97 18.40 -9.47
CA GLN A 82 23.90 19.83 -9.13
C GLN A 82 24.37 20.73 -10.27
N ILE A 83 24.17 20.29 -11.52
CA ILE A 83 24.46 21.04 -12.73
C ILE A 83 23.15 21.17 -13.51
N ASN A 84 22.83 22.38 -13.95
CA ASN A 84 21.69 22.59 -14.84
C ASN A 84 21.94 21.88 -16.18
N PRO A 85 21.08 20.94 -16.62
CA PRO A 85 21.26 20.23 -17.89
C PRO A 85 21.33 21.14 -19.13
N ASP A 86 20.71 22.33 -19.12
CA ASP A 86 20.84 23.31 -20.22
C ASP A 86 22.29 23.84 -20.38
N SER A 87 23.13 23.75 -19.33
CA SER A 87 24.54 24.17 -19.38
C SER A 87 25.49 23.10 -19.89
N ILE A 88 25.01 21.86 -20.07
CA ILE A 88 25.82 20.73 -20.51
C ILE A 88 25.68 20.59 -22.03
N GLN A 89 26.80 20.61 -22.75
CA GLN A 89 26.77 20.33 -24.19
C GLN A 89 26.55 18.83 -24.41
N ARG A 90 25.64 18.48 -25.32
CA ARG A 90 25.26 17.07 -25.57
C ARG A 90 26.46 16.20 -25.97
N GLN A 91 27.44 16.76 -26.67
CA GLN A 91 28.65 16.08 -27.11
C GLN A 91 29.63 15.78 -25.96
N GLU A 92 29.53 16.51 -24.84
CA GLU A 92 30.38 16.35 -23.66
C GLU A 92 29.83 15.29 -22.69
N LEU A 93 28.64 14.75 -22.95
CA LEU A 93 28.06 13.69 -22.13
C LEU A 93 28.92 12.42 -22.20
N CYS A 94 29.24 11.89 -21.03
CA CYS A 94 29.95 10.62 -20.89
C CYS A 94 29.10 9.43 -21.38
N LYS A 95 29.75 8.29 -21.63
CA LYS A 95 29.07 7.06 -22.04
C LYS A 95 28.22 6.42 -20.94
N SER A 96 28.54 6.66 -19.67
CA SER A 96 27.76 6.21 -18.51
C SER A 96 27.92 7.18 -17.35
N ALA A 97 26.91 7.27 -16.49
CA ALA A 97 26.90 8.12 -15.31
C ALA A 97 27.95 7.68 -14.27
N ILE A 98 28.20 6.37 -14.16
CA ILE A 98 29.18 5.80 -13.21
C ILE A 98 30.29 5.11 -14.01
N PRO A 99 31.58 5.46 -13.82
CA PRO A 99 32.13 6.42 -12.84
C PRO A 99 32.21 7.87 -13.35
N ASN A 100 31.86 8.11 -14.60
CA ASN A 100 32.46 9.17 -15.41
C ASN A 100 31.79 10.55 -15.35
N ILE A 101 30.54 10.69 -14.90
CA ILE A 101 29.94 12.03 -14.80
C ILE A 101 30.57 12.84 -13.66
N CYS A 102 31.13 12.22 -12.61
CA CYS A 102 31.43 12.94 -11.38
C CYS A 102 32.66 12.57 -10.56
N GLN A 103 33.57 11.70 -11.03
CA GLN A 103 34.81 11.48 -10.27
C GLN A 103 35.71 12.73 -10.14
N LYS A 104 35.41 13.84 -10.84
CA LYS A 104 36.22 15.07 -10.77
C LYS A 104 35.63 16.22 -9.95
N THR A 105 34.37 16.19 -9.51
CA THR A 105 33.71 17.43 -9.05
C THR A 105 32.78 17.33 -7.84
N GLY A 106 32.38 16.15 -7.36
CA GLY A 106 31.53 16.04 -6.15
C GLY A 106 30.13 16.66 -6.28
N ILE A 107 29.66 16.85 -7.52
CA ILE A 107 28.38 17.52 -7.86
C ILE A 107 27.31 16.54 -8.38
N SER A 108 27.49 15.23 -8.20
CA SER A 108 26.42 14.25 -8.45
C SER A 108 26.45 13.10 -7.45
N TYR A 109 25.26 12.55 -7.22
CA TYR A 109 24.96 11.49 -6.29
C TYR A 109 24.21 10.42 -7.05
N VAL A 110 24.91 9.42 -7.59
CA VAL A 110 24.34 8.41 -8.49
C VAL A 110 24.66 7.01 -7.99
N LYS A 111 23.66 6.13 -8.02
CA LYS A 111 23.80 4.73 -7.63
C LYS A 111 23.28 3.80 -8.72
N ARG A 112 23.95 2.66 -8.89
CA ARG A 112 23.51 1.58 -9.78
C ARG A 112 22.50 0.69 -9.04
N ILE A 113 21.43 0.33 -9.72
CA ILE A 113 20.36 -0.53 -9.18
C ILE A 113 20.71 -1.97 -9.51
N PHE A 114 21.08 -2.77 -8.51
CA PHE A 114 21.55 -4.15 -8.69
C PHE A 114 20.44 -5.19 -8.57
N GLU A 115 19.27 -4.77 -8.11
CA GLU A 115 18.06 -5.58 -7.99
C GLU A 115 17.54 -6.01 -9.37
N ARG A 116 16.82 -7.13 -9.39
CA ARG A 116 16.24 -7.69 -10.62
C ARG A 116 15.07 -6.81 -11.08
N LEU A 117 15.31 -6.02 -12.13
CA LEU A 117 14.29 -5.18 -12.76
C LEU A 117 13.49 -5.98 -13.79
N THR A 118 12.20 -5.69 -13.89
CA THR A 118 11.30 -6.27 -14.90
C THR A 118 10.55 -5.18 -15.64
N ARG A 119 9.96 -5.52 -16.79
CA ARG A 119 8.99 -4.65 -17.43
C ARG A 119 7.85 -4.41 -16.43
N GLN A 120 7.43 -3.15 -16.28
CA GLN A 120 6.47 -2.66 -15.27
C GLN A 120 7.04 -2.35 -13.89
N THR A 121 8.30 -2.65 -13.58
CA THR A 121 8.92 -2.21 -12.31
C THR A 121 8.83 -0.69 -12.19
N VAL A 122 8.38 -0.22 -11.03
CA VAL A 122 8.28 1.20 -10.69
C VAL A 122 9.37 1.54 -9.69
N ILE A 123 10.11 2.59 -10.00
CA ILE A 123 11.14 3.16 -9.15
C ILE A 123 10.75 4.59 -8.85
N THR A 124 10.72 4.93 -7.58
CA THR A 124 10.53 6.32 -7.12
C THR A 124 11.82 6.78 -6.48
N PHE A 125 12.32 7.97 -6.80
CA PHE A 125 13.51 8.50 -6.13
C PHE A 125 13.36 9.98 -5.82
N TYR A 126 13.95 10.38 -4.69
CA TYR A 126 13.82 11.70 -4.09
C TYR A 126 15.03 11.98 -3.20
N TYR A 127 15.09 13.19 -2.64
CA TYR A 127 16.07 13.54 -1.63
C TYR A 127 15.42 14.36 -0.51
N ASN A 128 15.99 14.26 0.70
CA ASN A 128 15.58 15.00 1.89
C ASN A 128 16.83 15.53 2.63
N GLN A 129 16.67 15.97 3.87
CA GLN A 129 17.78 16.47 4.70
C GLN A 129 18.82 15.39 5.06
N ASP A 130 18.42 14.12 5.07
CA ASP A 130 19.25 12.98 5.50
C ASP A 130 20.01 12.32 4.34
N GLY A 131 19.63 12.62 3.09
CA GLY A 131 20.25 12.02 1.91
C GLY A 131 19.35 11.96 0.68
N ALA A 132 19.82 11.23 -0.33
CA ALA A 132 19.09 10.85 -1.52
C ALA A 132 18.72 9.36 -1.45
N PHE A 133 17.49 9.03 -1.83
CA PHE A 133 16.89 7.70 -1.65
C PHE A 133 16.12 7.27 -2.90
N TYR A 134 15.92 5.96 -3.04
CA TYR A 134 14.97 5.37 -3.97
C TYR A 134 14.10 4.31 -3.31
N ILE A 135 12.88 4.16 -3.78
CA ILE A 135 11.92 3.14 -3.39
C ILE A 135 11.76 2.18 -4.55
N LEU A 136 11.95 0.89 -4.27
CA LEU A 136 11.72 -0.23 -5.18
C LEU A 136 10.91 -1.29 -4.43
N ASP A 137 9.78 -1.70 -5.02
CA ASP A 137 8.86 -2.70 -4.45
C ASP A 137 8.42 -2.38 -2.99
N GLY A 138 8.21 -1.10 -2.71
CA GLY A 138 7.79 -0.59 -1.40
C GLY A 138 8.91 -0.50 -0.37
N LYS A 139 10.12 -0.93 -0.70
CA LYS A 139 11.30 -0.81 0.17
C LYS A 139 12.16 0.37 -0.26
N GLU A 140 12.59 1.15 0.73
CA GLU A 140 13.48 2.29 0.55
C GLU A 140 14.96 1.88 0.64
N TYR A 141 15.77 2.51 -0.20
CA TYR A 141 17.20 2.26 -0.35
C TYR A 141 17.93 3.59 -0.51
N GLU A 142 19.14 3.65 0.04
CA GLU A 142 19.97 4.84 -0.03
C GLU A 142 20.71 4.96 -1.37
N ILE A 143 20.69 6.16 -1.97
CA ILE A 143 21.58 6.56 -3.07
C ILE A 143 22.85 7.19 -2.48
N SER A 144 22.72 8.14 -1.56
CA SER A 144 23.83 8.83 -0.89
C SER A 144 23.37 9.55 0.38
N LYS A 145 24.05 9.40 1.52
CA LYS A 145 23.77 10.19 2.75
C LYS A 145 24.28 11.63 2.68
N ASN A 146 25.46 11.82 2.11
CA ASN A 146 26.20 13.08 2.21
C ASN A 146 25.94 13.95 0.98
N ILE A 147 24.73 14.52 0.90
CA ILE A 147 24.34 15.42 -0.19
C ILE A 147 24.30 16.88 0.28
N ASP A 148 24.73 17.82 -0.57
CA ASP A 148 24.59 19.25 -0.30
C ASP A 148 23.19 19.72 -0.75
N VAL A 149 22.25 19.71 0.19
CA VAL A 149 20.85 20.09 -0.08
C VAL A 149 20.65 21.59 -0.34
N GLN A 150 21.68 22.44 -0.17
CA GLN A 150 21.57 23.89 -0.41
C GLN A 150 21.61 24.23 -1.90
N ARG A 151 22.15 23.33 -2.73
CA ARG A 151 22.23 23.50 -4.18
C ARG A 151 21.02 22.86 -4.86
N GLN A 152 20.54 23.51 -5.91
CA GLN A 152 19.51 22.91 -6.77
C GLN A 152 20.03 21.63 -7.42
N MET A 153 19.16 20.62 -7.48
CA MET A 153 19.46 19.32 -8.04
C MET A 153 18.48 18.93 -9.14
N TRP A 154 18.98 18.28 -10.17
CA TRP A 154 18.20 17.65 -11.23
C TRP A 154 18.30 16.13 -11.09
N GLY A 155 17.22 15.42 -11.37
CA GLY A 155 17.28 13.96 -11.44
C GLY A 155 18.12 13.54 -12.64
N ILE A 156 18.95 12.51 -12.46
CA ILE A 156 19.72 11.86 -13.52
C ILE A 156 19.32 10.39 -13.61
N ILE A 157 19.08 9.92 -14.83
CA ILE A 157 18.70 8.54 -15.14
C ILE A 157 19.58 8.05 -16.28
N ASP A 158 20.42 7.05 -16.02
CA ASP A 158 21.26 6.39 -17.02
C ASP A 158 20.62 5.06 -17.42
N LEU A 159 19.94 5.05 -18.57
CA LEU A 159 19.42 3.83 -19.19
C LEU A 159 20.60 3.01 -19.72
N TYR A 160 21.29 2.32 -18.81
CA TYR A 160 22.50 1.53 -19.06
C TYR A 160 22.19 0.03 -19.02
N GLY A 161 22.94 -0.74 -19.81
CA GLY A 161 22.92 -2.21 -19.75
C GLY A 161 21.59 -2.80 -20.21
N ASN A 162 20.95 -3.64 -19.41
CA ASN A 162 19.73 -4.34 -19.82
C ASN A 162 18.49 -3.45 -19.85
N VAL A 163 18.42 -2.33 -19.12
CA VAL A 163 17.24 -1.44 -19.17
C VAL A 163 17.30 -0.57 -20.42
N LYS A 164 16.31 -0.69 -21.30
CA LYS A 164 16.23 0.01 -22.59
C LYS A 164 15.26 1.17 -22.56
N GLY A 165 14.21 1.13 -21.74
CA GLY A 165 13.20 2.17 -21.77
C GLY A 165 12.57 2.45 -20.43
N ALA A 166 12.32 3.73 -20.17
CA ALA A 166 11.61 4.20 -19.01
C ALA A 166 10.62 5.31 -19.37
N VAL A 167 9.55 5.42 -18.60
CA VAL A 167 8.58 6.51 -18.66
C VAL A 167 8.55 7.22 -17.31
N LEU A 168 8.63 8.55 -17.31
CA LEU A 168 8.38 9.37 -16.13
C LEU A 168 6.88 9.58 -16.00
N THR A 169 6.37 9.20 -14.85
CA THR A 169 4.98 9.42 -14.48
C THR A 169 4.94 10.48 -13.39
N THR A 170 3.87 11.23 -13.33
CA THR A 170 3.52 11.87 -12.06
C THR A 170 3.06 10.76 -11.12
N PRO A 171 3.51 10.73 -9.84
CA PRO A 171 2.72 10.02 -8.85
C PRO A 171 1.31 10.58 -8.90
N PRO A 172 0.27 9.80 -8.60
CA PRO A 172 -1.03 10.38 -8.40
C PRO A 172 -0.94 11.37 -7.22
N LYS A 173 -0.80 12.67 -7.56
CA LYS A 173 -0.68 13.74 -6.59
C LYS A 173 -2.09 14.02 -6.08
N THR A 174 -2.39 13.50 -4.90
CA THR A 174 -3.67 13.69 -4.20
C THR A 174 -4.88 13.09 -4.92
N ILE A 175 -5.88 12.77 -4.10
CA ILE A 175 -7.22 12.36 -4.51
C ILE A 175 -7.84 13.26 -5.56
N ALA A 176 -7.54 14.57 -5.55
CA ALA A 176 -8.05 15.49 -6.55
C ALA A 176 -7.56 15.11 -7.95
N ASP A 177 -6.28 14.79 -8.13
CA ASP A 177 -5.76 14.41 -9.45
C ASP A 177 -6.01 12.95 -9.80
N SER A 178 -6.12 12.02 -8.85
CA SER A 178 -6.58 10.65 -9.18
C SER A 178 -8.05 10.64 -9.63
N LYS A 179 -8.92 11.32 -8.88
CA LYS A 179 -10.33 11.53 -9.23
C LYS A 179 -10.42 12.27 -10.56
N THR A 180 -9.63 13.32 -10.75
CA THR A 180 -9.61 14.10 -12.01
C THR A 180 -9.01 13.30 -13.15
N PHE A 181 -7.98 12.47 -12.94
CA PHE A 181 -7.41 11.59 -13.95
C PHE A 181 -8.46 10.61 -14.47
N PHE A 182 -9.14 9.87 -13.58
CA PHE A 182 -10.18 8.93 -14.00
C PHE A 182 -11.35 9.63 -14.69
N ILE A 183 -11.75 10.82 -14.22
CA ILE A 183 -12.81 11.64 -14.84
C ILE A 183 -12.38 12.18 -16.22
N GLN A 184 -11.15 12.71 -16.33
CA GLN A 184 -10.61 13.33 -17.53
C GLN A 184 -10.42 12.32 -18.67
N TYR A 185 -10.06 11.08 -18.34
CA TYR A 185 -9.84 10.01 -19.30
C TYR A 185 -11.05 9.07 -19.47
N ASP A 186 -12.22 9.43 -18.93
CA ASP A 186 -13.45 8.61 -18.91
C ASP A 186 -13.20 7.13 -18.51
N GLN A 187 -12.22 6.91 -17.64
CA GLN A 187 -11.91 5.59 -17.12
C GLN A 187 -12.73 5.37 -15.86
N LYS A 188 -13.70 4.46 -15.94
CA LYS A 188 -14.45 4.00 -14.77
C LYS A 188 -13.57 3.09 -13.89
N PRO A 189 -13.11 3.53 -12.71
CA PRO A 189 -12.14 2.77 -11.91
C PRO A 189 -12.69 1.42 -11.42
N ASP A 190 -14.00 1.35 -11.21
CA ASP A 190 -14.77 0.15 -10.89
C ASP A 190 -14.83 -0.86 -12.06
N LYS A 191 -14.44 -0.44 -13.27
CA LYS A 191 -14.44 -1.28 -14.48
C LYS A 191 -13.04 -1.66 -14.96
N LEU A 192 -11.99 -1.27 -14.23
CA LEU A 192 -10.63 -1.67 -14.57
C LEU A 192 -10.50 -3.21 -14.51
N PRO A 193 -9.77 -3.83 -15.45
CA PRO A 193 -9.68 -5.29 -15.55
C PRO A 193 -8.98 -5.88 -14.32
N ILE A 194 -9.45 -7.06 -13.88
CA ILE A 194 -8.84 -7.83 -12.80
C ILE A 194 -7.50 -8.39 -13.27
N LYS A 195 -6.41 -8.03 -12.58
CA LYS A 195 -5.04 -8.30 -13.00
C LYS A 195 -4.48 -9.55 -12.35
N TYR A 196 -4.68 -9.73 -11.04
CA TYR A 196 -4.02 -10.78 -10.28
C TYR A 196 -4.96 -11.96 -10.01
N PHE A 197 -6.22 -11.69 -9.70
CA PHE A 197 -7.23 -12.73 -9.47
C PHE A 197 -7.97 -13.11 -10.76
N THR A 198 -7.22 -13.50 -11.80
CA THR A 198 -7.75 -13.77 -13.16
C THR A 198 -8.75 -14.93 -13.23
N HIS A 199 -8.83 -15.75 -12.19
CA HIS A 199 -9.85 -16.79 -12.04
C HIS A 199 -11.26 -16.21 -11.82
N LEU A 200 -11.36 -14.97 -11.34
CA LEU A 200 -12.63 -14.29 -11.14
C LEU A 200 -13.25 -13.93 -12.50
N LYS A 201 -14.43 -14.48 -12.75
CA LYS A 201 -15.28 -14.08 -13.86
C LYS A 201 -16.31 -13.07 -13.37
N PRO A 202 -16.66 -12.03 -14.15
CA PRO A 202 -17.69 -11.06 -13.78
C PRO A 202 -19.03 -11.68 -13.39
N THR A 203 -19.36 -12.85 -13.95
CA THR A 203 -20.59 -13.61 -13.64
C THR A 203 -20.66 -14.14 -12.21
N ASN A 204 -19.50 -14.29 -11.55
CA ASN A 204 -19.40 -14.87 -10.20
C ASN A 204 -19.24 -13.78 -9.14
N LEU A 205 -19.12 -12.52 -9.55
CA LEU A 205 -18.93 -11.38 -8.66
C LEU A 205 -20.28 -10.72 -8.38
N GLN A 206 -20.71 -10.81 -7.13
CA GLN A 206 -21.75 -9.97 -6.61
C GLN A 206 -21.26 -8.53 -6.50
N SER A 207 -22.07 -7.62 -7.04
CA SER A 207 -21.82 -6.18 -6.91
C SER A 207 -22.12 -5.75 -5.47
N VAL A 208 -21.10 -5.26 -4.77
CA VAL A 208 -21.21 -4.63 -3.45
C VAL A 208 -20.85 -3.14 -3.55
N ILE A 209 -21.36 -2.34 -2.62
CA ILE A 209 -21.16 -0.89 -2.55
C ILE A 209 -20.79 -0.47 -1.13
N PHE A 210 -20.16 0.70 -1.02
CA PHE A 210 -20.03 1.39 0.24
C PHE A 210 -21.37 2.00 0.67
N HIS A 211 -21.58 2.07 1.98
CA HIS A 211 -22.73 2.71 2.58
C HIS A 211 -22.69 4.24 2.38
N ASP A 212 -23.84 4.87 2.11
CA ASP A 212 -23.96 6.32 1.84
C ASP A 212 -23.52 7.20 3.01
N ILE A 213 -23.78 6.73 4.24
CA ILE A 213 -23.30 7.40 5.46
C ILE A 213 -21.89 6.92 5.76
N HIS A 214 -20.93 7.82 5.66
CA HIS A 214 -19.50 7.59 5.86
C HIS A 214 -18.82 8.82 6.49
N GLY A 215 -17.53 8.71 6.78
CA GLY A 215 -16.73 9.80 7.33
C GLY A 215 -16.79 11.07 6.46
N PRO A 216 -16.76 12.27 7.07
CA PRO A 216 -16.98 13.54 6.38
C PRO A 216 -15.89 13.89 5.37
N GLU A 217 -14.70 13.32 5.56
CA GLU A 217 -13.56 13.55 4.67
C GLU A 217 -13.46 12.52 3.55
N LEU A 218 -14.43 11.61 3.41
CA LEU A 218 -14.47 10.64 2.34
C LEU A 218 -15.45 11.09 1.26
N ASP A 219 -15.09 10.87 -0.01
CA ASP A 219 -15.96 11.08 -1.17
C ASP A 219 -16.21 9.73 -1.85
N LEU A 220 -17.48 9.43 -2.17
CA LEU A 220 -17.86 8.25 -2.95
C LEU A 220 -18.08 8.58 -4.43
N TYR A 221 -17.77 7.61 -5.29
CA TYR A 221 -17.92 7.72 -6.74
C TYR A 221 -18.31 6.37 -7.36
N CYS A 222 -18.69 6.40 -8.65
CA CYS A 222 -19.14 5.23 -9.41
C CYS A 222 -20.22 4.41 -8.69
N GLN A 223 -21.33 5.06 -8.30
CA GLN A 223 -22.42 4.40 -7.56
C GLN A 223 -21.91 3.73 -6.28
N ASN A 224 -21.11 4.47 -5.50
CA ASN A 224 -20.53 4.04 -4.24
C ASN A 224 -19.60 2.83 -4.31
N LYS A 225 -18.99 2.55 -5.46
CA LYS A 225 -17.98 1.48 -5.58
C LYS A 225 -16.56 1.96 -5.39
N VAL A 226 -16.34 3.27 -5.42
CA VAL A 226 -15.02 3.88 -5.34
C VAL A 226 -15.04 4.90 -4.21
N VAL A 227 -14.02 4.88 -3.36
CA VAL A 227 -13.83 5.87 -2.32
C VAL A 227 -12.55 6.66 -2.54
N PHE A 228 -12.61 7.93 -2.16
CA PHE A 228 -11.54 8.90 -2.23
C PHE A 228 -11.44 9.63 -0.89
N ARG A 229 -10.25 9.73 -0.31
CA ARG A 229 -10.06 10.17 1.09
C ARG A 229 -10.01 11.70 1.39
N LYS A 230 -10.14 12.68 0.50
CA LYS A 230 -9.62 14.08 0.71
C LYS A 230 -8.20 14.22 1.34
N ASN A 231 -7.37 15.07 0.74
CA ASN A 231 -6.03 15.35 1.27
C ASN A 231 -6.06 16.52 2.27
N VAL A 232 -6.44 16.24 3.52
CA VAL A 232 -6.49 17.22 4.60
C VAL A 232 -5.48 16.89 5.70
N ARG A 233 -4.94 17.93 6.35
CA ARG A 233 -3.89 17.79 7.39
C ARG A 233 -4.33 16.97 8.59
N LYS A 234 -5.61 17.03 8.96
CA LYS A 234 -6.21 16.23 10.03
C LYS A 234 -7.51 15.64 9.51
N LEU A 235 -7.56 14.31 9.47
CA LEU A 235 -8.81 13.59 9.30
C LEU A 235 -9.49 13.46 10.65
N SER A 236 -10.82 13.43 10.62
CA SER A 236 -11.62 13.05 11.77
C SER A 236 -12.65 12.03 11.29
N ARG A 237 -12.62 10.84 11.90
CA ARG A 237 -13.57 9.73 11.67
C ARG A 237 -13.62 9.28 10.20
N PRO A 238 -12.50 8.94 9.54
CA PRO A 238 -12.48 8.43 8.16
C PRO A 238 -13.00 6.99 8.07
N TYR A 239 -14.17 6.70 8.67
CA TYR A 239 -14.82 5.40 8.62
C TYR A 239 -15.61 5.22 7.34
N LEU A 240 -15.52 4.02 6.79
CA LEU A 240 -16.24 3.61 5.60
C LEU A 240 -16.74 2.19 5.78
N PHE A 241 -18.02 1.95 5.53
CA PHE A 241 -18.63 0.64 5.71
C PHE A 241 -19.08 0.07 4.36
N ILE A 242 -18.99 -1.24 4.21
CA ILE A 242 -19.62 -1.94 3.08
C ILE A 242 -21.06 -2.28 3.48
N ASP A 243 -22.02 -1.93 2.63
CA ASP A 243 -23.45 -2.23 2.85
C ASP A 243 -23.80 -3.67 2.46
N PHE A 244 -22.96 -4.61 2.90
CA PHE A 244 -23.14 -6.03 2.64
C PHE A 244 -22.39 -6.86 3.70
N PRO A 245 -23.08 -7.76 4.42
CA PRO A 245 -22.43 -8.62 5.39
C PRO A 245 -21.69 -9.77 4.71
N MET A 246 -20.50 -10.10 5.22
CA MET A 246 -19.77 -11.31 4.89
C MET A 246 -20.18 -12.47 5.81
N ARG A 247 -20.29 -13.66 5.24
CA ARG A 247 -20.50 -14.95 5.91
C ARG A 247 -19.26 -15.84 5.74
N PRO A 248 -19.14 -16.95 6.48
CA PRO A 248 -18.07 -17.90 6.23
C PRO A 248 -18.05 -18.40 4.78
N ASP A 249 -16.84 -18.53 4.27
CA ASP A 249 -16.44 -18.77 2.88
C ASP A 249 -16.73 -17.63 1.90
N ASP A 250 -17.23 -16.47 2.34
CA ASP A 250 -17.36 -15.33 1.45
C ASP A 250 -16.01 -14.67 1.21
N GLU A 251 -15.82 -14.20 -0.03
CA GLU A 251 -14.59 -13.57 -0.48
C GLU A 251 -14.86 -12.15 -0.96
N LEU A 252 -14.26 -11.17 -0.29
CA LEU A 252 -14.33 -9.76 -0.67
C LEU A 252 -13.07 -9.35 -1.44
N TYR A 253 -13.25 -8.64 -2.55
CA TYR A 253 -12.17 -8.16 -3.39
C TYR A 253 -12.18 -6.65 -3.54
N ILE A 254 -11.01 -6.03 -3.34
CA ILE A 254 -10.82 -4.60 -3.53
C ILE A 254 -9.57 -4.32 -4.37
N ARG A 255 -9.49 -3.12 -4.95
CA ARG A 255 -8.31 -2.63 -5.67
C ARG A 255 -7.85 -1.28 -5.15
N ILE A 256 -6.57 -1.16 -4.83
CA ILE A 256 -5.96 0.11 -4.47
C ILE A 256 -5.81 0.98 -5.72
N LEU A 257 -6.29 2.22 -5.67
CA LEU A 257 -6.25 3.14 -6.81
C LEU A 257 -5.21 4.25 -6.64
N SER A 258 -4.98 4.68 -5.39
CA SER A 258 -4.02 5.74 -5.10
C SER A 258 -3.46 5.60 -3.69
N VAL A 259 -2.16 5.88 -3.58
CA VAL A 259 -1.41 5.79 -2.33
C VAL A 259 -0.55 7.04 -2.12
N ASP A 260 -0.39 7.47 -0.87
CA ASP A 260 0.48 8.57 -0.48
C ASP A 260 1.43 8.11 0.62
N PHE A 261 2.70 7.91 0.24
CA PHE A 261 3.75 7.43 1.14
C PHE A 261 4.25 8.48 2.14
N SER A 262 3.75 9.72 2.09
CA SER A 262 4.01 10.69 3.16
C SER A 262 3.35 10.29 4.49
N TYR A 263 2.34 9.41 4.44
CA TYR A 263 1.70 8.84 5.63
C TYR A 263 2.43 7.57 6.12
N ARG A 264 2.59 7.44 7.44
CA ARG A 264 3.35 6.34 8.04
C ARG A 264 2.65 4.99 7.93
N THR A 265 1.37 4.93 8.27
CA THR A 265 0.60 3.68 8.31
C THR A 265 -0.19 3.48 7.02
N PRO A 266 -0.43 2.24 6.58
CA PRO A 266 -1.11 1.99 5.30
C PRO A 266 -2.62 2.25 5.34
N GLY A 267 -3.25 2.09 6.50
CA GLY A 267 -4.70 2.11 6.70
C GLY A 267 -5.15 0.81 7.36
N VAL A 268 -6.39 0.78 7.86
CA VAL A 268 -6.90 -0.36 8.63
C VAL A 268 -8.22 -0.87 8.05
N ILE A 269 -8.38 -2.18 8.07
CA ILE A 269 -9.66 -2.87 7.86
C ILE A 269 -10.11 -3.46 9.19
N GLY A 270 -11.42 -3.45 9.43
CA GLY A 270 -12.04 -4.13 10.55
C GLY A 270 -13.39 -4.72 10.16
N PHE A 271 -13.98 -5.42 11.12
CA PHE A 271 -15.24 -6.13 10.97
C PHE A 271 -16.11 -5.90 12.21
N THR A 272 -17.42 -5.81 12.02
CA THR A 272 -18.38 -5.69 13.13
C THR A 272 -19.63 -6.51 12.84
N ASN A 273 -20.22 -7.11 13.88
CA ASN A 273 -21.56 -7.69 13.80
C ASN A 273 -22.65 -6.69 14.23
N ALA A 274 -22.27 -5.47 14.58
CA ALA A 274 -23.20 -4.43 14.98
C ALA A 274 -24.16 -4.14 13.82
N GLU A 275 -25.42 -3.85 14.15
CA GLU A 275 -26.40 -3.48 13.16
C GLU A 275 -25.96 -2.20 12.45
N LEU A 276 -25.69 -2.30 11.14
CA LEU A 276 -25.04 -1.23 10.39
C LEU A 276 -25.82 0.08 10.46
N SER A 277 -27.16 0.01 10.43
CA SER A 277 -28.08 1.15 10.58
C SER A 277 -27.80 1.96 11.86
N ASN A 278 -27.59 1.29 13.00
CA ASN A 278 -27.31 1.93 14.28
C ASN A 278 -25.91 2.53 14.31
N VAL A 279 -24.93 1.82 13.74
CA VAL A 279 -23.53 2.29 13.67
C VAL A 279 -23.43 3.57 12.85
N VAL A 280 -23.98 3.56 11.63
CA VAL A 280 -23.86 4.70 10.71
C VAL A 280 -24.66 5.91 11.19
N GLN A 281 -25.81 5.72 11.83
CA GLN A 281 -26.58 6.81 12.46
C GLN A 281 -25.83 7.48 13.62
N ASN A 282 -24.86 6.79 14.23
CA ASN A 282 -24.06 7.27 15.35
C ASN A 282 -22.57 7.39 14.97
N ILE A 283 -22.26 7.62 13.68
CA ILE A 283 -20.88 7.73 13.19
C ILE A 283 -20.11 8.90 13.86
N ASP A 284 -20.85 9.92 14.30
CA ASP A 284 -20.41 11.07 15.11
C ASP A 284 -20.09 10.72 16.58
N LYS A 285 -20.35 9.48 17.01
CA LYS A 285 -19.96 8.95 18.33
C LYS A 285 -18.83 7.92 18.28
N LEU A 286 -18.37 7.54 17.08
CA LEU A 286 -17.18 6.67 16.94
C LEU A 286 -15.89 7.41 17.34
N PRO A 287 -14.79 6.71 17.62
CA PRO A 287 -13.50 7.37 17.88
C PRO A 287 -13.04 8.26 16.72
N ALA A 288 -12.47 9.44 17.00
CA ALA A 288 -12.15 10.38 15.93
C ALA A 288 -10.88 10.06 15.16
N ASP A 289 -9.81 9.74 15.89
CA ASP A 289 -8.44 9.71 15.34
C ASP A 289 -7.86 8.29 15.30
N ASP A 290 -8.38 7.37 16.12
CA ASP A 290 -7.84 6.02 16.32
C ASP A 290 -8.96 4.97 16.43
N PRO A 291 -9.03 3.97 15.53
CA PRO A 291 -10.07 2.96 15.56
C PRO A 291 -9.95 2.03 16.77
N MET A 292 -8.81 1.97 17.47
CA MET A 292 -8.63 1.14 18.68
C MET A 292 -9.62 1.51 19.79
N GLY A 293 -10.07 2.77 19.85
CA GLY A 293 -11.11 3.19 20.81
C GLY A 293 -12.48 2.51 20.59
N LEU A 294 -12.66 1.73 19.53
CA LEU A 294 -13.86 0.92 19.33
C LEU A 294 -13.88 -0.29 20.27
N TYR A 295 -12.74 -0.76 20.77
CA TYR A 295 -12.68 -1.90 21.70
C TYR A 295 -13.33 -1.60 23.06
N ASP A 296 -13.41 -0.33 23.45
CA ASP A 296 -14.05 0.10 24.70
C ASP A 296 -15.58 0.18 24.59
N ARG A 297 -16.14 -0.01 23.39
CA ARG A 297 -17.57 0.06 23.16
C ARG A 297 -18.27 -1.28 23.45
N SER A 298 -19.57 -1.21 23.74
CA SER A 298 -20.39 -2.39 24.01
C SER A 298 -20.73 -3.19 22.76
N GLU A 299 -20.68 -2.59 21.57
CA GLU A 299 -20.83 -3.32 20.32
C GLU A 299 -19.55 -4.11 20.00
N PHE A 300 -19.66 -5.20 19.23
CA PHE A 300 -18.51 -6.05 18.95
C PHE A 300 -17.77 -5.60 17.68
N TRP A 301 -16.47 -5.38 17.83
CA TRP A 301 -15.57 -4.87 16.80
C TRP A 301 -14.29 -5.70 16.76
N ILE A 302 -13.86 -6.06 15.55
CA ILE A 302 -12.56 -6.67 15.31
C ILE A 302 -11.77 -5.78 14.38
N ILE A 303 -10.53 -5.49 14.74
CA ILE A 303 -9.69 -4.57 14.00
C ILE A 303 -8.35 -5.24 13.75
N ASN A 304 -7.88 -5.16 12.52
CA ASN A 304 -6.52 -5.53 12.22
C ASN A 304 -5.57 -4.41 12.63
N GLU A 305 -4.97 -4.55 13.80
CA GLU A 305 -4.04 -3.57 14.39
C GLU A 305 -2.82 -3.32 13.50
N GLU A 306 -2.40 -4.33 12.73
CA GLU A 306 -1.28 -4.22 11.79
C GLU A 306 -1.69 -3.58 10.44
N GLY A 307 -2.99 -3.51 10.15
CA GLY A 307 -3.53 -2.91 8.93
C GLY A 307 -3.16 -3.65 7.63
N PHE A 308 -3.14 -2.91 6.52
CA PHE A 308 -2.74 -3.43 5.21
C PHE A 308 -1.22 -3.70 5.11
N ASP A 309 -0.77 -4.43 4.09
CA ASP A 309 0.67 -4.70 3.87
C ASP A 309 1.46 -3.39 3.66
N GLU A 310 2.58 -3.22 4.37
CA GLU A 310 3.42 -2.02 4.25
C GLU A 310 3.97 -1.78 2.85
N ARG A 311 4.08 -2.84 2.04
CA ARG A 311 4.58 -2.76 0.67
C ARG A 311 3.49 -2.43 -0.35
N LEU A 312 2.25 -2.14 0.09
CA LEU A 312 1.12 -1.84 -0.80
C LEU A 312 1.47 -0.76 -1.81
N SER A 313 0.92 -0.89 -3.01
CA SER A 313 1.12 -0.01 -4.15
C SER A 313 -0.19 0.18 -4.91
N GLU A 314 -0.17 1.10 -5.85
CA GLU A 314 -1.31 1.35 -6.73
C GLU A 314 -1.56 0.13 -7.63
N LEU A 315 -2.83 -0.12 -7.89
CA LEU A 315 -3.35 -1.27 -8.66
C LEU A 315 -3.14 -2.63 -8.00
N ASP A 316 -2.66 -2.68 -6.76
CA ASP A 316 -2.73 -3.91 -5.97
C ASP A 316 -4.19 -4.32 -5.77
N GLU A 317 -4.42 -5.62 -5.81
CA GLU A 317 -5.71 -6.23 -5.53
C GLU A 317 -5.62 -6.99 -4.21
N TYR A 318 -6.60 -6.79 -3.33
CA TYR A 318 -6.68 -7.50 -2.07
C TYR A 318 -7.88 -8.42 -2.07
N ARG A 319 -7.69 -9.62 -1.50
CA ARG A 319 -8.72 -10.62 -1.26
C ARG A 319 -8.83 -10.85 0.24
N PHE A 320 -10.04 -10.75 0.77
CA PHE A 320 -10.37 -11.06 2.15
C PHE A 320 -11.29 -12.28 2.18
N VAL A 321 -10.94 -13.31 2.95
CA VAL A 321 -11.76 -14.52 3.10
C VAL A 321 -12.12 -14.67 4.55
N PHE A 322 -13.41 -14.72 4.86
CA PHE A 322 -13.88 -15.12 6.18
C PHE A 322 -14.04 -16.64 6.18
N ASP A 323 -13.25 -17.39 6.94
CA ASP A 323 -13.31 -18.84 6.91
C ASP A 323 -14.26 -19.43 7.98
N ARG A 324 -14.54 -20.73 7.87
CA ARG A 324 -15.42 -21.45 8.81
C ARG A 324 -14.83 -21.64 10.21
N SER A 325 -13.55 -21.40 10.41
CA SER A 325 -12.93 -21.45 11.73
C SER A 325 -13.17 -20.16 12.52
N GLY A 326 -13.60 -19.10 11.84
CA GLY A 326 -13.77 -17.78 12.41
C GLY A 326 -12.68 -16.80 11.98
N ASP A 327 -11.64 -17.27 11.31
CA ASP A 327 -10.51 -16.43 10.93
C ASP A 327 -10.82 -15.66 9.65
N ILE A 328 -10.38 -14.41 9.62
CA ILE A 328 -10.43 -13.59 8.43
C ILE A 328 -9.03 -13.47 7.87
N HIS A 329 -8.83 -13.91 6.65
CA HIS A 329 -7.55 -13.98 6.00
C HIS A 329 -7.45 -12.93 4.90
N MET A 330 -6.27 -12.31 4.74
CA MET A 330 -6.00 -11.33 3.69
C MET A 330 -4.87 -11.81 2.79
N TRP A 331 -5.08 -11.70 1.47
CA TRP A 331 -4.06 -11.87 0.45
C TRP A 331 -3.88 -10.56 -0.31
N ARG A 332 -2.63 -10.21 -0.58
CA ARG A 332 -2.26 -9.20 -1.56
C ARG A 332 -1.88 -9.88 -2.86
N ASN A 333 -2.52 -9.48 -3.96
CA ASN A 333 -2.29 -10.02 -5.29
C ASN A 333 -2.37 -11.56 -5.32
N ASN A 334 -1.81 -12.21 -6.33
CA ASN A 334 -1.69 -13.66 -6.42
C ASN A 334 -0.32 -14.16 -5.88
N GLU A 335 0.23 -13.46 -4.88
CA GLU A 335 1.63 -13.61 -4.44
C GLU A 335 1.89 -14.88 -3.62
N SER A 336 0.86 -15.55 -3.07
CA SER A 336 1.07 -16.73 -2.23
C SER A 336 -0.17 -17.64 -2.11
N ILE A 337 0.08 -18.93 -1.87
CA ILE A 337 -0.93 -19.95 -1.52
C ILE A 337 -1.42 -19.74 -0.08
N VAL A 338 -0.52 -19.29 0.81
CA VAL A 338 -0.86 -18.96 2.20
C VAL A 338 -1.31 -17.51 2.31
N PRO A 339 -2.22 -17.20 3.25
CA PRO A 339 -2.63 -15.81 3.47
C PRO A 339 -1.43 -14.95 3.81
N THR A 340 -1.45 -13.72 3.31
CA THR A 340 -0.46 -12.71 3.68
C THR A 340 -0.54 -12.46 5.18
N ARG A 341 -1.76 -12.42 5.75
CA ARG A 341 -2.02 -12.29 7.20
C ARG A 341 -3.38 -12.88 7.61
N THR A 342 -3.49 -13.30 8.87
CA THR A 342 -4.79 -13.43 9.57
C THR A 342 -5.09 -12.10 10.24
N VAL A 343 -6.25 -11.55 9.95
CA VAL A 343 -6.64 -10.14 10.14
C VAL A 343 -7.58 -9.99 11.33
N ALA A 344 -8.30 -11.05 11.70
CA ALA A 344 -9.34 -11.04 12.73
C ALA A 344 -9.80 -12.48 13.05
N CYS A 345 -10.35 -12.71 14.24
CA CYS A 345 -11.09 -13.92 14.61
C CYS A 345 -12.52 -13.53 15.03
N ALA A 346 -13.53 -14.15 14.42
CA ALA A 346 -14.95 -13.84 14.54
C ALA A 346 -15.78 -15.11 14.79
N ASP A 347 -17.03 -14.97 15.26
CA ASP A 347 -17.95 -16.10 15.37
C ASP A 347 -18.48 -16.48 13.99
N PRO A 348 -18.15 -17.66 13.42
CA PRO A 348 -18.57 -18.04 12.08
C PRO A 348 -20.10 -18.25 11.97
N SER A 349 -20.84 -18.28 13.08
CA SER A 349 -22.31 -18.35 13.04
C SER A 349 -22.99 -17.01 12.73
N GLN A 350 -22.24 -15.89 12.79
CA GLN A 350 -22.79 -14.55 12.63
C GLN A 350 -22.28 -13.86 11.37
N PRO A 351 -23.10 -13.01 10.72
CA PRO A 351 -22.64 -12.15 9.64
C PRO A 351 -21.78 -11.00 10.20
N PHE A 352 -20.76 -10.60 9.44
CA PHE A 352 -19.90 -9.47 9.79
C PHE A 352 -19.85 -8.44 8.66
N TYR A 353 -20.04 -7.18 9.00
CA TYR A 353 -19.90 -6.05 8.10
C TYR A 353 -18.44 -5.59 8.06
N PRO A 354 -17.79 -5.59 6.88
CA PRO A 354 -16.47 -5.01 6.73
C PRO A 354 -16.54 -3.49 6.81
N PHE A 355 -15.53 -2.90 7.46
CA PHE A 355 -15.32 -1.46 7.47
C PHE A 355 -13.84 -1.11 7.30
N PHE A 356 -13.58 0.11 6.87
CA PHE A 356 -12.24 0.65 6.70
C PHE A 356 -12.08 1.92 7.53
N PHE A 357 -10.89 2.09 8.10
CA PHE A 357 -10.46 3.34 8.71
C PHE A 357 -9.30 3.92 7.91
N LEU A 358 -9.60 4.95 7.11
CA LEU A 358 -8.68 5.50 6.11
C LEU A 358 -7.84 6.66 6.66
N ASN A 359 -7.04 6.41 7.70
CA ASN A 359 -6.09 7.40 8.24
C ASN A 359 -4.66 7.27 7.69
N GLY A 360 -4.40 6.32 6.79
CA GLY A 360 -3.08 5.95 6.29
C GLY A 360 -2.80 6.26 4.81
N ARG A 361 -1.79 5.58 4.25
CA ARG A 361 -1.30 5.75 2.87
C ARG A 361 -2.38 5.56 1.82
N ILE A 362 -3.39 4.73 2.06
CA ILE A 362 -4.47 4.51 1.09
C ILE A 362 -5.30 5.80 0.94
N MET A 363 -5.21 6.39 -0.24
CA MET A 363 -5.90 7.62 -0.61
C MET A 363 -7.17 7.34 -1.43
N ALA A 364 -7.17 6.26 -2.20
CA ALA A 364 -8.34 5.81 -2.93
C ALA A 364 -8.30 4.31 -3.19
N PHE A 365 -9.47 3.67 -3.20
CA PHE A 365 -9.61 2.27 -3.61
C PHE A 365 -11.03 2.00 -4.15
N SER A 366 -11.18 0.89 -4.88
CA SER A 366 -12.47 0.43 -5.40
C SER A 366 -12.85 -0.95 -4.91
N LEU A 367 -14.15 -1.19 -4.78
CA LEU A 367 -14.73 -2.52 -4.64
C LEU A 367 -14.74 -3.20 -6.01
N ILE A 368 -14.10 -4.37 -6.10
CA ILE A 368 -14.19 -5.23 -7.27
C ILE A 368 -15.50 -6.02 -7.20
N GLY A 369 -15.79 -6.59 -6.03
CA GLY A 369 -16.99 -7.37 -5.80
C GLY A 369 -16.83 -8.36 -4.67
N LEU A 370 -17.87 -9.15 -4.44
CA LEU A 370 -17.91 -10.21 -3.45
C LEU A 370 -18.30 -11.53 -4.11
N VAL A 371 -17.68 -12.64 -3.71
CA VAL A 371 -18.07 -13.98 -4.11
C VAL A 371 -18.73 -14.63 -2.89
N SER A 372 -20.04 -14.86 -2.98
CA SER A 372 -20.79 -15.57 -1.94
C SER A 372 -20.65 -17.08 -2.12
N SER A 373 -20.35 -17.81 -1.05
CA SER A 373 -20.38 -19.27 -1.10
C SER A 373 -21.83 -19.78 -1.08
N THR A 374 -22.29 -20.39 -2.19
CA THR A 374 -23.63 -21.00 -2.27
C THR A 374 -23.77 -22.28 -1.45
N LYS A 375 -22.69 -22.74 -0.79
CA LYS A 375 -22.70 -23.90 0.10
C LYS A 375 -23.13 -23.48 1.51
N ILE A 376 -24.45 -23.29 1.70
CA ILE A 376 -25.07 -23.30 3.03
C ILE A 376 -24.97 -24.73 3.57
N VAL A 377 -23.80 -25.11 4.05
CA VAL A 377 -23.66 -26.26 4.97
C VAL A 377 -23.90 -25.66 6.35
N PRO A 378 -24.89 -26.16 7.12
CA PRO A 378 -25.09 -25.74 8.50
C PRO A 378 -23.75 -25.72 9.21
N VAL A 379 -23.39 -24.59 9.82
CA VAL A 379 -22.24 -24.51 10.72
C VAL A 379 -22.56 -25.42 11.89
N GLN A 380 -22.20 -26.70 11.78
CA GLN A 380 -22.06 -27.51 12.98
C GLN A 380 -20.94 -26.84 13.77
N PRO A 381 -21.13 -26.55 15.07
CA PRO A 381 -20.05 -26.05 15.90
C PRO A 381 -18.93 -27.08 15.84
N THR A 382 -17.93 -26.81 15.00
CA THR A 382 -16.67 -27.51 15.08
C THR A 382 -16.12 -27.17 16.46
N PRO A 383 -15.72 -28.16 17.27
CA PRO A 383 -15.10 -27.87 18.55
C PRO A 383 -13.96 -26.90 18.26
N LYS A 384 -14.02 -25.71 18.87
CA LYS A 384 -12.96 -24.70 18.83
C LYS A 384 -11.66 -25.48 18.99
N LYS A 385 -10.78 -25.41 17.98
CA LYS A 385 -9.44 -25.98 18.12
C LYS A 385 -8.90 -25.40 19.42
N LYS A 386 -8.67 -26.26 20.40
CA LYS A 386 -7.89 -25.88 21.58
C LYS A 386 -6.60 -25.32 21.02
N HIS A 387 -6.23 -24.11 21.43
CA HIS A 387 -4.91 -23.58 21.20
C HIS A 387 -3.96 -24.41 22.08
N ASP A 388 -3.70 -25.65 21.64
CA ASP A 388 -2.77 -26.58 22.27
C ASP A 388 -1.36 -26.18 21.81
N ASP A 389 -0.90 -24.99 22.22
CA ASP A 389 0.53 -24.70 22.24
C ASP A 389 1.06 -25.20 23.59
N GLU A 390 1.48 -26.47 23.59
CA GLU A 390 2.35 -27.18 24.54
C GLU A 390 1.97 -27.22 26.03
N GLY A 391 0.80 -26.70 26.43
CA GLY A 391 0.34 -26.75 27.83
C GLY A 391 1.22 -25.96 28.80
N LEU A 392 2.06 -25.05 28.28
CA LEU A 392 2.90 -24.13 29.05
C LEU A 392 2.18 -22.79 29.27
N CYS A 393 2.51 -22.13 30.38
CA CYS A 393 2.02 -20.81 30.75
C CYS A 393 2.47 -19.77 29.71
N GLN A 394 1.52 -19.07 29.10
CA GLN A 394 1.80 -18.07 28.07
C GLN A 394 2.27 -16.70 28.64
N LEU A 395 2.45 -16.61 29.97
CA LEU A 395 3.00 -15.42 30.61
C LEU A 395 4.48 -15.57 30.96
N CYS A 396 4.87 -16.73 31.51
CA CYS A 396 6.28 -17.01 31.86
C CYS A 396 7.00 -17.93 30.88
N TYR A 397 6.27 -18.69 30.06
CA TYR A 397 6.79 -19.70 29.15
C TYR A 397 7.66 -20.78 29.83
N ASP A 398 7.49 -20.97 31.14
CA ASP A 398 8.36 -21.82 31.98
C ASP A 398 7.57 -22.94 32.67
N ALA A 399 6.51 -22.59 33.42
CA ALA A 399 5.66 -23.55 34.12
C ALA A 399 4.46 -24.01 33.27
N PRO A 400 3.89 -25.20 33.50
CA PRO A 400 2.65 -25.63 32.86
C PRO A 400 1.49 -24.67 33.14
N ALA A 401 0.66 -24.41 32.13
CA ALA A 401 -0.58 -23.68 32.34
C ALA A 401 -1.55 -24.55 33.14
N ASN A 402 -1.88 -24.11 34.36
CA ASN A 402 -2.72 -24.83 35.31
C ASN A 402 -3.82 -23.94 35.94
N CYS A 403 -4.06 -22.74 35.41
CA CYS A 403 -5.18 -21.91 35.83
C CYS A 403 -6.37 -22.03 34.87
N VAL A 404 -7.51 -22.50 35.36
CA VAL A 404 -8.78 -22.49 34.63
C VAL A 404 -9.58 -21.22 34.94
N MET A 405 -10.08 -20.57 33.90
CA MET A 405 -10.87 -19.34 33.98
C MET A 405 -12.37 -19.62 33.85
N ILE A 406 -13.15 -19.32 34.89
CA ILE A 406 -14.60 -19.60 34.94
C ILE A 406 -15.39 -18.34 34.56
N PRO A 407 -16.42 -18.44 33.69
CA PRO A 407 -17.08 -19.68 33.24
C PRO A 407 -16.55 -20.30 31.94
N CYS A 408 -15.58 -19.68 31.27
CA CYS A 408 -15.20 -20.09 29.91
C CYS A 408 -14.38 -21.38 29.81
N GLY A 409 -13.79 -21.85 30.91
CA GLY A 409 -13.03 -23.09 30.98
C GLY A 409 -11.66 -23.06 30.31
N HIS A 410 -11.20 -21.92 29.78
CA HIS A 410 -9.89 -21.83 29.16
C HIS A 410 -8.77 -21.86 30.21
N ILE A 411 -7.65 -22.45 29.80
CA ILE A 411 -6.42 -22.56 30.58
C ILE A 411 -5.32 -21.86 29.77
N PHE A 412 -4.61 -20.91 30.38
CA PHE A 412 -3.67 -20.03 29.64
C PHE A 412 -2.37 -19.71 30.39
N PHE A 413 -2.42 -19.65 31.73
CA PHE A 413 -1.24 -19.32 32.56
C PHE A 413 -1.13 -20.26 33.77
N CYS A 414 0.03 -20.26 34.43
CA CYS A 414 0.28 -20.98 35.68
C CYS A 414 -0.21 -20.18 36.89
N PHE A 415 -0.46 -20.87 38.01
CA PHE A 415 -0.98 -20.25 39.23
C PHE A 415 -0.08 -19.16 39.80
N ASP A 416 1.24 -19.29 39.66
CA ASP A 416 2.19 -18.25 40.09
C ASP A 416 2.02 -16.94 39.31
N CYS A 417 1.66 -17.02 38.02
CA CYS A 417 1.40 -15.85 37.17
C CYS A 417 0.00 -15.26 37.34
N LYS A 418 -0.89 -15.90 38.12
CA LYS A 418 -2.28 -15.47 38.31
C LYS A 418 -2.38 -14.04 38.83
N SER A 419 -1.62 -13.70 39.88
CA SER A 419 -1.68 -12.38 40.53
C SER A 419 -1.26 -11.24 39.59
N GLN A 420 -0.26 -11.48 38.73
CA GLN A 420 0.19 -10.54 37.72
C GLN A 420 -0.88 -10.28 36.66
N TYR A 421 -1.71 -11.28 36.38
CA TYR A 421 -2.78 -11.21 35.42
C TYR A 421 -4.06 -10.57 35.98
N GLU A 422 -4.49 -10.97 37.19
CA GLU A 422 -5.66 -10.39 37.88
C GLU A 422 -5.50 -8.88 38.12
N GLY A 423 -4.26 -8.39 38.29
CA GLY A 423 -3.97 -6.96 38.39
C GLY A 423 -4.07 -6.18 37.06
N LYS A 424 -4.17 -6.88 35.92
CA LYS A 424 -4.15 -6.29 34.56
C LYS A 424 -5.47 -6.45 33.81
N SER A 425 -6.19 -7.56 34.00
CA SER A 425 -7.43 -7.83 33.28
C SER A 425 -8.36 -8.75 34.06
N LYS A 426 -9.68 -8.52 33.89
CA LYS A 426 -10.75 -9.40 34.37
C LYS A 426 -11.38 -10.27 33.27
N TYR A 427 -10.78 -10.34 32.08
CA TYR A 427 -11.35 -10.99 30.89
C TYR A 427 -10.42 -12.03 30.27
N CYS A 428 -10.88 -13.26 30.09
CA CYS A 428 -10.08 -14.40 29.62
C CYS A 428 -9.18 -14.06 28.41
N PRO A 429 -7.86 -14.33 28.44
CA PRO A 429 -6.97 -14.01 27.32
C PRO A 429 -7.32 -14.75 26.03
N VAL A 430 -7.96 -15.91 26.17
CA VAL A 430 -8.28 -16.81 25.05
C VAL A 430 -9.62 -16.45 24.39
N CYS A 431 -10.65 -16.13 25.19
CA CYS A 431 -12.01 -15.93 24.67
C CYS A 431 -12.69 -14.64 25.12
N ARG A 432 -12.01 -13.83 25.94
CA ARG A 432 -12.44 -12.53 26.46
C ARG A 432 -13.75 -12.55 27.27
N ALA A 433 -14.27 -13.71 27.64
CA ALA A 433 -15.35 -13.82 28.61
C ALA A 433 -14.92 -13.23 29.97
N GLU A 434 -15.84 -12.52 30.65
CA GLU A 434 -15.58 -12.00 32.00
C GLU A 434 -15.28 -13.16 32.95
N ILE A 435 -14.11 -13.09 33.57
CA ILE A 435 -13.64 -14.10 34.51
C ILE A 435 -14.26 -13.77 35.86
N LYS A 436 -15.11 -14.66 36.35
CA LYS A 436 -15.64 -14.55 37.70
C LYS A 436 -14.61 -15.07 38.70
N ASN A 437 -14.06 -16.24 38.42
CA ASN A 437 -13.09 -16.92 39.28
C ASN A 437 -11.96 -17.54 38.43
N ILE A 438 -10.77 -17.61 39.01
CA ILE A 438 -9.61 -18.36 38.48
C ILE A 438 -9.22 -19.42 39.49
N PHE A 439 -9.27 -20.69 39.09
CA PHE A 439 -8.92 -21.83 39.93
C PHE A 439 -7.66 -22.52 39.40
N GLU A 440 -6.84 -23.02 40.32
CA GLU A 440 -5.78 -23.96 39.98
C GLU A 440 -6.39 -25.34 39.69
N ILE A 441 -5.91 -26.00 38.64
CA ILE A 441 -6.20 -27.40 38.37
C ILE A 441 -4.99 -28.25 38.75
N GLU A 442 -5.14 -29.05 39.80
CA GLU A 442 -4.19 -30.11 40.12
C GLU A 442 -4.44 -31.27 39.14
N LYS A 443 -3.37 -31.77 38.50
CA LYS A 443 -3.44 -33.01 37.71
C LYS A 443 -3.16 -34.17 38.68
N ASP A 444 -4.15 -35.04 38.89
CA ASP A 444 -3.97 -36.34 39.53
C ASP A 444 -2.99 -37.23 38.76
#